data_AF-A0A918RF58-F1
#
_entry.id   AF-A0A918RF58-F1
#
_cell.length_a   1.000
_cell.length_b   1.000
_cell.length_c   1.000
_cell.angle_alpha   90.00
_cell.angle_beta   90.00
_cell.angle_gamma   90.00
#
_symmetry.space_group_name_H-M   'P 1'
#
loop_
_entity.id
_entity.type
_entity.pdbx_description
1 polymer ?
#
loop_
_entity_poly.entity_id
_entity_poly.type
_entity_poly.pdbx_seq_one_letter_code
_entity_poly.pdbx_strand_id
1 'polypeptide(L)'
;MTPRAPRTPHSVRLRRQAVAILALRRYLRTECYPGRLVLPHSAPLDHSVFHIAGHLGLNSEYVRAALRILDLRGDVAVLPHRGVLVLHPGQPHPRDAAMTDLIRSRITSGIYRPGHTLPLGLIALDLHVTARQLRRACRPLIHEGLVHNRVHGPHGPGLYVRAVPARPHHPRPTPRREHRP
;
A
#
# COMPACT_ATOMS: atom_id res chain seq x y z
N MET A 1 33.77 -2.48 -33.62
CA MET A 1 32.29 -2.41 -33.64
C MET A 1 31.75 -3.76 -33.22
N THR A 2 31.33 -3.92 -31.96
CA THR A 2 30.82 -5.19 -31.45
C THR A 2 29.34 -5.36 -31.85
N PRO A 3 28.93 -6.48 -32.45
CA PRO A 3 27.54 -6.68 -32.86
C PRO A 3 26.65 -6.82 -31.63
N ARG A 4 25.57 -6.05 -31.61
CA ARG A 4 24.57 -6.07 -30.53
C ARG A 4 23.79 -7.38 -30.62
N ALA A 5 23.95 -8.28 -29.66
CA ALA A 5 23.27 -9.56 -29.61
C ALA A 5 21.74 -9.42 -29.81
N PRO A 6 21.09 -10.34 -30.55
CA PRO A 6 19.66 -10.28 -30.81
C PRO A 6 18.87 -10.37 -29.49
N ARG A 7 17.92 -9.45 -29.30
CA ARG A 7 17.09 -9.39 -28.09
C ARG A 7 16.16 -10.60 -28.06
N THR A 8 16.19 -11.37 -26.97
CA THR A 8 15.25 -12.47 -26.77
C THR A 8 13.81 -11.94 -26.64
N PRO A 9 12.79 -12.67 -27.13
CA PRO A 9 11.38 -12.26 -27.06
C PRO A 9 10.92 -11.90 -25.64
N HIS A 10 11.46 -12.61 -24.64
CA HIS A 10 11.20 -12.37 -23.22
C HIS A 10 11.66 -10.97 -22.76
N SER A 11 12.86 -10.54 -23.19
CA SER A 11 13.41 -9.23 -22.82
C SER A 11 12.60 -8.06 -23.39
N VAL A 12 12.02 -8.24 -24.59
CA VAL A 12 11.13 -7.24 -25.22
C VAL A 12 9.81 -7.13 -24.46
N ARG A 13 9.23 -8.28 -24.06
CA ARG A 13 7.98 -8.32 -23.28
C ARG A 13 8.12 -7.62 -21.93
N LEU A 14 9.20 -7.89 -21.19
CA LEU A 14 9.47 -7.25 -19.90
C LEU A 14 9.62 -5.74 -20.02
N ARG A 15 10.32 -5.26 -21.06
CA ARG A 15 10.46 -3.82 -21.30
C ARG A 15 9.12 -3.15 -21.60
N ARG A 16 8.30 -3.75 -22.47
CA ARG A 16 6.94 -3.23 -22.77
C ARG A 16 6.07 -3.17 -21.52
N GLN A 17 6.14 -4.20 -20.67
CA GLN A 17 5.43 -4.22 -19.40
C GLN A 17 5.92 -3.13 -18.44
N ALA A 18 7.24 -2.93 -18.32
CA ALA A 18 7.79 -1.85 -17.50
C ALA A 18 7.36 -0.46 -17.98
N VAL A 19 7.36 -0.24 -19.30
CA VAL A 19 6.87 1.01 -19.91
C VAL A 19 5.39 1.22 -19.60
N ALA A 20 4.56 0.18 -19.74
CA ALA A 20 3.13 0.28 -19.41
C ALA A 20 2.88 0.62 -17.94
N ILE A 21 3.65 0.02 -17.00
CA ILE A 21 3.55 0.34 -15.56
C ILE A 21 3.90 1.81 -15.30
N LEU A 22 4.98 2.31 -15.91
CA LEU A 22 5.42 3.70 -15.73
C LEU A 22 4.43 4.69 -16.35
N ALA A 23 3.96 4.43 -17.57
CA ALA A 23 2.96 5.25 -18.25
C ALA A 23 1.65 5.31 -17.46
N LEU A 24 1.18 4.15 -16.99
CA LEU A 24 -0.03 4.08 -16.17
C LEU A 24 0.13 4.82 -14.85
N ARG A 25 1.27 4.68 -14.16
CA ARG A 25 1.54 5.43 -12.92
C ARG A 25 1.56 6.94 -13.14
N ARG A 26 2.09 7.40 -14.28
CA ARG A 26 2.07 8.82 -14.64
C ARG A 26 0.64 9.28 -14.86
N TYR A 27 -0.11 8.58 -15.71
CA TYR A 27 -1.53 8.86 -15.99
C TYR A 27 -2.37 8.95 -14.71
N LEU A 28 -2.25 7.96 -13.81
CA LEU A 28 -3.00 7.94 -12.56
C LEU A 28 -2.65 9.11 -11.62
N ARG A 29 -1.46 9.71 -11.76
CA ARG A 29 -1.03 10.86 -10.95
C ARG A 29 -1.42 12.20 -11.55
N THR A 30 -1.53 12.30 -12.88
CA THR A 30 -1.81 13.57 -13.57
C THR A 30 -3.29 13.72 -13.90
N GLU A 31 -3.95 12.64 -14.30
CA GLU A 31 -5.32 12.68 -14.83
C GLU A 31 -6.37 12.10 -13.87
N CYS A 32 -5.96 11.37 -12.83
CA CYS A 32 -6.88 10.73 -11.91
C CYS A 32 -6.76 11.29 -10.50
N TYR A 33 -7.89 11.31 -9.79
CA TYR A 33 -7.96 11.74 -8.40
C TYR A 33 -7.90 10.53 -7.47
N PRO A 34 -7.01 10.51 -6.47
CA PRO A 34 -7.03 9.48 -5.45
C PRO A 34 -8.38 9.46 -4.72
N GLY A 35 -8.80 8.28 -4.28
CA GLY A 35 -10.12 8.03 -3.71
C GLY A 35 -11.25 7.91 -4.74
N ARG A 36 -10.99 8.13 -6.03
CA ARG A 36 -11.99 8.01 -7.11
C ARG A 36 -11.71 6.84 -8.05
N LEU A 37 -12.79 6.36 -8.66
CA LEU A 37 -12.70 5.42 -9.78
C LEU A 37 -12.09 6.13 -10.99
N VAL A 38 -11.32 5.39 -11.80
CA VAL A 38 -10.74 5.89 -13.06
C VAL A 38 -11.84 6.32 -14.03
N LEU A 39 -12.93 5.56 -14.07
CA LEU A 39 -14.16 5.97 -14.76
C LEU A 39 -15.11 6.60 -13.73
N PRO A 40 -15.86 7.65 -14.08
CA PRO A 40 -16.73 8.36 -13.13
C PRO A 40 -17.90 7.51 -12.61
N HIS A 41 -18.23 6.41 -13.29
CA HIS A 41 -19.29 5.48 -12.92
C HIS A 41 -18.74 4.07 -12.71
N SER A 42 -19.45 3.27 -11.89
CA SER A 42 -19.11 1.86 -11.71
C SER A 42 -19.32 1.10 -13.01
N ALA A 43 -18.29 0.41 -13.47
CA ALA A 43 -18.31 -0.41 -14.67
C ALA A 43 -17.42 -1.64 -14.47
N PRO A 44 -17.60 -2.71 -15.27
CA PRO A 44 -16.69 -3.84 -15.27
C PRO A 44 -15.24 -3.39 -15.52
N LEU A 45 -14.28 -4.16 -15.00
CA LEU A 45 -12.84 -3.88 -15.15
C LEU A 45 -12.45 -3.61 -16.60
N ASP A 46 -13.00 -4.36 -17.56
CA ASP A 46 -12.62 -4.24 -18.97
C ASP A 46 -12.91 -2.86 -19.54
N HIS A 47 -13.95 -2.15 -19.08
CA HIS A 47 -14.21 -0.78 -19.51
C HIS A 47 -13.08 0.16 -19.09
N SER A 48 -12.60 0.04 -17.84
CA SER A 48 -11.45 0.82 -17.38
C SER A 48 -10.18 0.46 -18.16
N VAL A 49 -9.98 -0.83 -18.47
CA VAL A 49 -8.83 -1.29 -19.26
C VAL A 49 -8.86 -0.70 -20.66
N PHE A 50 -10.00 -0.78 -21.37
CA PHE A 50 -10.13 -0.23 -22.72
C PHE A 50 -9.98 1.29 -22.74
N HIS A 51 -10.57 2.00 -21.76
CA HIS A 51 -10.41 3.44 -21.62
C HIS A 51 -8.94 3.85 -21.46
N ILE A 52 -8.23 3.23 -20.52
CA ILE A 52 -6.80 3.50 -20.27
C ILE A 52 -5.95 3.12 -21.50
N ALA A 53 -6.24 1.97 -22.12
CA ALA A 53 -5.53 1.49 -23.30
C ALA A 53 -5.65 2.48 -24.47
N GLY A 54 -6.87 2.95 -24.75
CA GLY A 54 -7.13 3.96 -25.78
C GLY A 54 -6.46 5.29 -25.46
N HIS A 55 -6.57 5.77 -24.22
CA HIS A 55 -5.97 7.04 -23.80
C HIS A 55 -4.43 7.04 -23.87
N LEU A 56 -3.80 5.91 -23.55
CA LEU A 56 -2.33 5.80 -23.54
C LEU A 56 -1.74 5.20 -24.82
N GLY A 57 -2.57 4.80 -25.79
CA GLY A 57 -2.11 4.08 -26.99
C GLY A 57 -1.41 2.76 -26.66
N LEU A 58 -1.81 2.08 -25.58
CA LEU A 58 -1.21 0.84 -25.10
C LEU A 58 -2.08 -0.37 -25.41
N ASN A 59 -1.46 -1.55 -25.50
CA ASN A 59 -2.20 -2.80 -25.61
C ASN A 59 -2.89 -3.13 -24.27
N SER A 60 -4.17 -3.50 -24.33
CA SER A 60 -5.01 -3.86 -23.17
C SER A 60 -4.41 -4.94 -22.27
N GLU A 61 -3.68 -5.92 -22.81
CA GLU A 61 -3.02 -6.96 -22.01
C GLU A 61 -1.89 -6.38 -21.15
N TYR A 62 -1.13 -5.42 -21.66
CA TYR A 62 -0.11 -4.73 -20.87
C TYR A 62 -0.73 -3.80 -19.83
N VAL A 63 -1.85 -3.15 -20.14
CA VAL A 63 -2.61 -2.36 -19.17
C VAL A 63 -3.14 -3.25 -18.03
N ARG A 64 -3.75 -4.39 -18.36
CA ARG A 64 -4.25 -5.37 -17.38
C ARG A 64 -3.12 -5.91 -16.51
N ALA A 65 -1.97 -6.25 -17.10
CA ALA A 65 -0.80 -6.69 -16.35
C ALA A 65 -0.24 -5.58 -15.43
N ALA A 66 -0.20 -4.33 -15.90
CA ALA A 66 0.23 -3.19 -15.11
C ALA A 66 -0.74 -2.93 -13.94
N LEU A 67 -2.05 -2.93 -14.18
CA LEU A 67 -3.08 -2.77 -13.15
C LEU A 67 -2.99 -3.85 -12.07
N ARG A 68 -2.73 -5.11 -12.42
CA ARG A 68 -2.48 -6.18 -11.45
C ARG A 68 -1.27 -5.87 -10.56
N ILE A 69 -0.18 -5.37 -11.13
CA ILE A 69 1.01 -5.00 -10.35
C ILE A 69 0.71 -3.81 -9.43
N LEU A 70 -0.02 -2.81 -9.92
CA LEU A 70 -0.39 -1.64 -9.11
C LEU A 70 -1.38 -2.01 -8.00
N ASP A 71 -2.32 -2.93 -8.25
CA ASP A 71 -3.22 -3.52 -7.23
C ASP A 71 -2.42 -4.23 -6.13
N LEU A 72 -1.46 -5.06 -6.51
CA LEU A 72 -0.58 -5.76 -5.56
C LEU A 72 0.30 -4.83 -4.73
N ARG A 73 0.58 -3.61 -5.22
CA ARG A 73 1.29 -2.56 -4.48
C ARG A 73 0.35 -1.66 -3.67
N GLY A 74 -0.95 -1.77 -3.92
CA GLY A 74 -2.01 -0.93 -3.35
C GLY A 74 -2.12 0.44 -4.00
N ASP A 75 -1.41 0.74 -5.10
CA ASP A 75 -1.51 2.05 -5.76
C ASP A 75 -2.93 2.26 -6.33
N VAL A 76 -3.58 1.16 -6.69
CA VAL A 76 -4.99 1.09 -7.07
C VAL A 76 -5.65 -0.10 -6.36
N ALA A 77 -6.98 -0.17 -6.41
CA ALA A 77 -7.75 -1.38 -6.15
C ALA A 77 -8.54 -1.76 -7.40
N VAL A 78 -8.31 -2.97 -7.89
CA VAL A 78 -9.04 -3.56 -9.01
C VAL A 78 -10.27 -4.28 -8.47
N LEU A 79 -11.44 -3.73 -8.79
CA LEU A 79 -12.75 -4.15 -8.30
C LEU A 79 -13.55 -4.74 -9.47
N PRO A 80 -13.87 -6.06 -9.47
CA PRO A 80 -14.46 -6.73 -10.64
C PRO A 80 -15.67 -6.01 -11.26
N HIS A 81 -16.57 -5.49 -10.43
CA HIS A 81 -17.82 -4.84 -10.86
C HIS A 81 -17.82 -3.31 -10.74
N ARG A 82 -16.71 -2.70 -10.31
CA ARG A 82 -16.61 -1.25 -10.13
C ARG A 82 -15.46 -0.61 -10.91
N GLY A 83 -14.56 -1.41 -11.47
CA GLY A 83 -13.44 -0.95 -12.29
C GLY A 83 -12.17 -0.78 -11.46
N VAL A 84 -11.47 0.33 -11.68
CA VAL A 84 -10.20 0.63 -11.01
C VAL A 84 -10.37 1.84 -10.08
N LEU A 85 -10.18 1.64 -8.78
CA LEU A 85 -10.14 2.71 -7.78
C LEU A 85 -8.70 3.17 -7.57
N VAL A 86 -8.42 4.47 -7.69
CA VAL A 86 -7.11 5.03 -7.36
C VAL A 86 -7.01 5.24 -5.86
N LEU A 87 -5.96 4.73 -5.21
CA LEU A 87 -5.85 4.77 -3.76
C LEU A 87 -4.90 5.89 -3.30
N HIS A 88 -5.26 6.61 -2.22
CA HIS A 88 -4.31 7.49 -1.55
C HIS A 88 -3.17 6.68 -0.90
N PRO A 89 -1.96 7.26 -0.72
CA PRO A 89 -0.86 6.60 -0.02
C PRO A 89 -1.25 6.05 1.37
N GLY A 90 -2.02 6.83 2.14
CA GLY A 90 -2.55 6.42 3.45
C GLY A 90 -3.88 5.65 3.41
N GLN A 91 -4.50 5.46 2.24
CA GLN A 91 -5.76 4.74 2.15
C GLN A 91 -5.51 3.23 2.17
N PRO A 92 -6.20 2.47 3.05
CA PRO A 92 -6.15 1.01 3.04
C PRO A 92 -6.68 0.44 1.72
N HIS A 93 -6.02 -0.61 1.23
CA HIS A 93 -6.58 -1.38 0.13
C HIS A 93 -7.85 -2.10 0.63
N PRO A 94 -8.99 -2.09 -0.11
CA PRO A 94 -10.25 -2.64 0.38
C PRO A 94 -10.17 -4.10 0.85
N ARG A 95 -9.38 -4.95 0.16
CA ARG A 95 -9.14 -6.35 0.55
C ARG A 95 -8.34 -6.54 1.85
N ASP A 96 -7.68 -5.49 2.33
CA ASP A 96 -6.75 -5.56 3.45
C ASP A 96 -7.17 -4.65 4.62
N ALA A 97 -8.27 -3.90 4.49
CA ALA A 97 -8.68 -2.89 5.48
C ALA A 97 -8.79 -3.48 6.90
N ALA A 98 -9.45 -4.63 7.05
CA ALA A 98 -9.55 -5.33 8.33
C ALA A 98 -8.19 -5.73 8.92
N MET A 99 -7.25 -6.14 8.08
CA MET A 99 -5.88 -6.48 8.51
C MET A 99 -5.10 -5.23 8.92
N THR A 100 -5.22 -4.13 8.17
CA THR A 100 -4.63 -2.84 8.55
C THR A 100 -5.16 -2.37 9.91
N ASP A 101 -6.47 -2.46 10.14
CA ASP A 101 -7.10 -2.05 11.39
C ASP A 101 -6.68 -2.94 12.57
N LEU A 102 -6.59 -4.25 12.37
CA LEU A 102 -6.09 -5.18 13.37
C LEU A 102 -4.65 -4.85 13.80
N ILE A 103 -3.76 -4.63 12.83
CA ILE A 103 -2.35 -4.30 13.13
C ILE A 103 -2.28 -2.94 13.82
N ARG A 104 -3.05 -1.94 13.36
CA ARG A 104 -3.15 -0.62 14.01
C ARG A 104 -3.56 -0.78 15.48
N SER A 105 -4.63 -1.53 15.73
CA SER A 105 -5.14 -1.78 17.08
C SER A 105 -4.06 -2.40 17.99
N ARG A 106 -3.36 -3.44 17.51
CA ARG A 106 -2.28 -4.11 18.25
C ARG A 106 -1.07 -3.20 18.52
N ILE A 107 -0.76 -2.27 17.62
CA ILE A 107 0.26 -1.24 17.88
C ILE A 107 -0.24 -0.30 18.98
N THR A 108 -1.45 0.23 18.84
CA THR A 108 -2.00 1.22 19.77
C THR A 108 -2.28 0.66 21.17
N SER A 109 -2.55 -0.63 21.29
CA SER A 109 -2.71 -1.31 22.58
C SER A 109 -1.38 -1.73 23.23
N GLY A 110 -0.25 -1.52 22.54
CA GLY A 110 1.08 -1.86 23.05
C GLY A 110 1.45 -3.35 22.94
N ILE A 111 0.61 -4.18 22.29
CA ILE A 111 0.96 -5.57 21.97
C ILE A 111 2.21 -5.59 21.07
N TYR A 112 2.25 -4.73 20.05
CA TYR A 112 3.45 -4.47 19.28
C TYR A 112 4.17 -3.25 19.84
N ARG A 113 5.25 -3.51 20.58
CA ARG A 113 5.99 -2.48 21.33
C ARG A 113 6.78 -1.55 20.40
N PRO A 114 6.83 -0.24 20.70
CA PRO A 114 7.74 0.69 20.05
C PRO A 114 9.19 0.20 20.00
N GLY A 115 9.89 0.53 18.91
CA GLY A 115 11.30 0.15 18.69
C GLY A 115 11.50 -1.32 18.29
N HIS A 116 10.49 -2.18 18.43
CA HIS A 116 10.58 -3.58 18.04
C HIS A 116 10.23 -3.76 16.57
N THR A 117 10.78 -4.84 15.99
CA THR A 117 10.39 -5.28 14.65
C THR A 117 8.96 -5.82 14.70
N LEU A 118 8.13 -5.42 13.74
CA LEU A 118 6.80 -5.98 13.56
C LEU A 118 6.98 -7.42 13.06
N PRO A 119 6.41 -8.43 13.75
CA PRO A 119 6.66 -9.84 13.43
C PRO A 119 5.86 -10.28 12.19
N LEU A 120 6.22 -9.75 11.02
CA LEU A 120 5.48 -9.92 9.77
C LEU A 120 5.29 -11.39 9.39
N GLY A 121 6.29 -12.24 9.61
CA GLY A 121 6.20 -13.66 9.31
C GLY A 121 5.12 -14.37 10.15
N LEU A 122 5.08 -14.10 11.45
CA LEU A 122 4.09 -14.68 12.36
C LEU A 122 2.68 -14.14 12.06
N ILE A 123 2.56 -12.82 11.83
CA ILE A 123 1.27 -12.22 11.46
C ILE A 123 0.74 -12.80 10.14
N ALA A 124 1.62 -13.00 9.14
CA ALA A 124 1.22 -13.58 7.86
C ALA A 124 0.71 -15.02 8.02
N LEU A 125 1.38 -15.81 8.86
CA LEU A 125 0.98 -17.17 9.20
C LEU A 125 -0.37 -17.19 9.92
N ASP A 126 -0.51 -16.41 10.99
CA ASP A 126 -1.75 -16.34 11.79
C ASP A 126 -2.97 -15.97 10.92
N LEU A 127 -2.79 -14.99 10.03
CA LEU A 127 -3.87 -14.49 9.17
C LEU A 127 -4.03 -15.28 7.87
N HIS A 128 -3.21 -16.31 7.61
CA HIS A 128 -3.23 -17.10 6.39
C HIS A 128 -3.10 -16.24 5.12
N VAL A 129 -2.25 -15.21 5.17
CA VAL A 129 -2.01 -14.26 4.07
C VAL A 129 -0.58 -14.32 3.57
N THR A 130 -0.39 -13.89 2.33
CA THR A 130 0.97 -13.79 1.77
C THR A 130 1.73 -12.60 2.38
N ALA A 131 3.06 -12.72 2.49
CA ALA A 131 3.92 -11.60 2.91
C ALA A 131 3.74 -10.34 2.06
N ARG A 132 3.42 -10.51 0.77
CA ARG A 132 3.12 -9.40 -0.15
C ARG A 132 1.83 -8.68 0.23
N GLN A 133 0.77 -9.41 0.55
CA GLN A 133 -0.49 -8.84 1.01
C GLN A 133 -0.31 -8.12 2.35
N LEU A 134 0.43 -8.73 3.28
CA LEU A 134 0.74 -8.10 4.56
C LEU A 134 1.55 -6.80 4.39
N ARG A 135 2.54 -6.78 3.49
CA ARG A 135 3.28 -5.55 3.17
C ARG A 135 2.38 -4.46 2.58
N ARG A 136 1.42 -4.81 1.72
CA ARG A 136 0.42 -3.86 1.19
C ARG A 136 -0.46 -3.31 2.31
N ALA A 137 -0.93 -4.15 3.22
CA ALA A 137 -1.74 -3.76 4.37
C ALA A 137 -0.99 -2.85 5.37
N CYS A 138 0.33 -2.95 5.44
CA CYS A 138 1.16 -2.08 6.27
C CYS A 138 1.40 -0.69 5.64
N ARG A 139 1.08 -0.48 4.35
CA ARG A 139 1.35 0.80 3.67
C ARG A 139 0.67 2.00 4.36
N PRO A 140 -0.63 1.95 4.71
CA PRO A 140 -1.26 3.02 5.49
C PRO A 140 -0.55 3.29 6.81
N LEU A 141 -0.11 2.24 7.51
CA LEU A 141 0.56 2.37 8.81
C LEU A 141 1.94 3.03 8.70
N ILE A 142 2.64 2.82 7.57
CA ILE A 142 3.88 3.54 7.24
C ILE A 142 3.58 5.02 7.01
N HIS A 143 2.51 5.31 6.26
CA HIS A 143 2.09 6.68 5.97
C HIS A 143 1.62 7.42 7.23
N GLU A 144 0.89 6.76 8.12
CA GLU A 144 0.47 7.27 9.44
C GLU A 144 1.65 7.43 10.42
N GLY A 145 2.83 6.94 10.06
CA GLY A 145 4.02 7.00 10.91
C GLY A 145 4.05 5.99 12.06
N LEU A 146 3.09 5.06 12.13
CA LEU A 146 3.03 4.02 13.17
C LEU A 146 4.13 2.97 13.02
N VAL A 147 4.58 2.73 11.80
CA VAL A 147 5.72 1.86 11.49
C VAL A 147 6.65 2.52 10.49
N HIS A 148 7.91 2.11 10.46
CA HIS A 148 8.88 2.56 9.47
C HIS A 148 9.79 1.41 9.03
N ASN A 149 10.20 1.43 7.77
CA ASN A 149 11.15 0.46 7.25
C ASN A 149 12.57 0.81 7.72
N ARG A 150 13.31 -0.17 8.27
CA ARG A 150 14.74 -0.04 8.55
C ARG A 150 15.49 -1.15 7.83
N VAL A 151 16.54 -0.79 7.10
CA VAL A 151 17.45 -1.75 6.46
C VAL A 151 18.45 -2.28 7.48
N HIS A 152 18.95 -1.41 8.37
CA HIS A 152 19.91 -1.74 9.43
C HIS A 152 19.28 -1.60 10.81
N GLY A 153 18.17 -2.32 11.04
CA GLY A 153 17.54 -2.35 12.35
C GLY A 153 18.27 -3.31 13.31
N PRO A 154 18.03 -3.19 14.63
CA PRO A 154 18.68 -4.04 15.64
C PRO A 154 18.39 -5.53 15.49
N HIS A 155 17.32 -5.89 14.76
CA HIS A 155 16.95 -7.28 14.43
C HIS A 155 17.02 -7.55 12.92
N GLY A 156 17.85 -6.80 12.19
CA GLY A 156 17.95 -6.88 10.74
C GLY A 156 16.91 -6.05 9.99
N PRO A 157 16.80 -6.22 8.66
CA PRO A 157 15.90 -5.44 7.82
C PRO A 157 14.43 -5.77 8.09
N GLY A 158 13.59 -4.75 8.26
CA GLY A 158 12.17 -4.97 8.56
C GLY A 158 11.35 -3.71 8.79
N LEU A 159 10.06 -3.90 9.09
CA LEU A 159 9.19 -2.84 9.57
C LEU A 159 9.29 -2.78 11.09
N TYR A 160 9.56 -1.59 11.63
CA TYR A 160 9.69 -1.36 13.06
C TYR A 160 8.56 -0.46 13.53
N VAL A 161 8.03 -0.74 14.72
CA VAL A 161 7.00 0.09 15.35
C VAL A 161 7.64 1.39 15.81
N ARG A 162 7.07 2.52 15.41
CA ARG A 162 7.49 3.83 15.90
C ARG A 162 6.93 4.03 17.31
N ALA A 163 7.65 4.77 18.14
CA ALA A 163 7.05 5.35 19.33
C ALA A 163 5.92 6.28 18.88
N VAL A 164 4.68 5.87 19.11
CA VAL A 164 3.56 6.81 19.09
C VAL A 164 3.89 7.81 20.20
N PRO A 165 4.02 9.13 19.93
CA PRO A 165 4.11 10.07 21.04
C PRO A 165 2.86 9.83 21.88
N ALA A 166 3.06 9.45 23.14
CA ALA A 166 1.96 9.37 24.08
C ALA A 166 1.17 10.67 23.94
N ARG A 167 -0.16 10.59 23.74
CA ARG A 167 -1.03 11.76 23.90
C ARG A 167 -0.55 12.50 25.15
N PRO A 168 -0.40 13.84 25.13
CA PRO A 168 0.09 14.56 26.29
C PRO A 168 -0.74 14.10 27.49
N HIS A 169 -0.04 13.51 28.47
CA HIS A 169 -0.64 13.08 29.71
C HIS A 169 -1.27 14.34 30.31
N HIS A 170 -2.60 14.46 30.26
CA HIS A 170 -3.25 15.43 31.12
C HIS A 170 -2.88 15.03 32.54
N PRO A 171 -2.20 15.90 33.31
CA PRO A 171 -1.89 15.58 34.68
C PRO A 171 -3.22 15.27 35.39
N ARG A 172 -3.27 14.08 35.98
CA ARG A 172 -4.36 13.66 36.86
C ARG A 172 -4.56 14.78 37.88
N PRO A 173 -5.77 15.33 38.08
CA PRO A 173 -5.96 16.39 39.06
C PRO A 173 -5.51 15.85 40.40
N THR A 174 -4.52 16.52 40.99
CA THR A 174 -4.06 16.23 42.35
C THR A 174 -5.24 16.39 43.30
N PRO A 175 -5.49 15.45 44.21
CA PRO A 175 -6.51 15.65 45.23
C PRO A 175 -6.10 16.89 46.04
N ARG A 176 -6.97 17.89 46.01
CA ARG A 176 -6.84 19.13 46.77
C ARG A 176 -6.77 18.73 48.23
N ARG A 177 -5.60 18.85 48.87
CA ARG A 177 -5.50 18.75 50.32
C ARG A 177 -6.29 19.92 50.90
N GLU A 178 -7.47 19.62 51.43
CA GLU A 178 -8.18 20.52 52.32
C GLU A 178 -7.31 20.72 53.57
N HIS A 179 -6.66 21.88 53.64
CA HIS A 179 -6.13 22.41 54.89
C HIS A 179 -7.26 23.16 55.60
N ARG A 180 -7.78 22.52 56.65
CA ARG A 180 -8.40 23.16 57.82
C ARG A 180 -7.24 23.47 58.78
N PRO A 181 -7.12 24.69 59.34
CA PRO A 181 -7.98 25.15 60.42
C PRO A 181 -8.69 26.48 60.14
#